data_AF-A0A2G9QKN2-F1
#
_entry.id   AF-A0A2G9QKN2-F1
#
_cell.length_a   1.000
_cell.length_b   1.000
_cell.length_c   1.000
_cell.angle_alpha   90.00
_cell.angle_beta   90.00
_cell.angle_gamma   90.00
#
_symmetry.space_group_name_H-M   'P 1'
#
loop_
_entity.id
_entity.type
_entity.pdbx_description
1 polymer ?
#
loop_
_entity_poly.entity_id
_entity_poly.type
_entity_poly.pdbx_seq_one_letter_code
_entity_poly.pdbx_strand_id
1 'polypeptide(L)'
;MVKSEEILCKPVPFFMRGKPIPKRMLPPEDLVKYYTDAEKRGYLADPIKVDEARKQLALKYGYILPDITKDELYEMLCQRKDPRQMFFGLAPGWVINMTEKKILKPTDERLLAYYSS
;
A
#
# COMPACT_ATOMS: atom_id res chain seq x y z
N MET A 1 9.16 18.42 -6.13
CA MET A 1 8.45 17.33 -5.41
C MET A 1 8.33 16.14 -6.36
N VAL A 2 8.93 14.99 -6.08
CA VAL A 2 8.81 13.83 -6.98
C VAL A 2 7.46 13.18 -6.72
N LYS A 3 6.63 13.03 -7.75
CA LYS A 3 5.30 12.43 -7.63
C LYS A 3 5.44 10.93 -7.46
N SER A 4 4.83 10.35 -6.43
CA SER A 4 4.87 8.91 -6.15
C SER A 4 4.34 8.07 -7.31
N GLU A 5 3.34 8.59 -8.01
CA GLU A 5 2.78 7.99 -9.23
C GLU A 5 3.81 7.83 -10.35
N GLU A 6 4.63 8.84 -10.62
CA GLU A 6 5.65 8.79 -11.67
C GLU A 6 6.69 7.70 -11.40
N ILE A 7 7.11 7.58 -10.14
CA ILE A 7 8.03 6.52 -9.69
C ILE A 7 7.40 5.14 -9.88
N LEU A 8 6.10 4.99 -9.60
CA LEU A 8 5.39 3.72 -9.77
C LEU A 8 5.23 3.33 -11.24
N CYS A 9 4.96 4.30 -12.12
CA CYS A 9 4.84 4.05 -13.55
C CYS A 9 6.20 3.78 -14.22
N LYS A 10 7.28 4.40 -13.72
CA LYS A 10 8.63 4.28 -14.29
C LYS A 10 9.67 3.94 -13.19
N PRO A 11 9.58 2.72 -12.60
CA PRO A 11 10.41 2.35 -11.46
C PRO A 11 11.88 2.15 -11.84
N VAL A 12 12.16 1.55 -13.01
CA VAL A 12 13.53 1.28 -13.46
C VAL A 12 14.33 2.58 -13.63
N PRO A 13 13.84 3.61 -14.35
CA PRO A 13 14.50 4.91 -14.38
C PRO A 13 14.66 5.55 -12.99
N PHE A 14 13.74 5.31 -12.06
CA PHE A 14 13.90 5.77 -10.68
C PHE A 14 15.04 5.06 -9.96
N PHE A 15 15.11 3.74 -10.00
CA PHE A 15 16.16 2.96 -9.33
C PHE A 15 17.56 3.27 -9.88
N MET A 16 17.68 3.54 -11.19
CA MET A 16 18.95 3.95 -11.81
C MET A 16 19.48 5.30 -11.30
N ARG A 17 18.64 6.12 -10.64
CA ARG A 17 19.09 7.38 -10.00
C ARG A 17 19.77 7.18 -8.65
N GLY A 18 19.76 5.96 -8.09
CA GLY A 18 20.39 5.66 -6.80
C GLY A 18 19.74 6.37 -5.60
N LYS A 19 18.48 6.80 -5.71
CA LYS A 19 17.76 7.47 -4.63
C LYS A 19 17.02 6.47 -3.75
N PRO A 20 16.90 6.72 -2.42
CA PRO A 20 16.07 5.91 -1.56
C PRO A 20 14.60 6.02 -1.95
N ILE A 21 13.85 4.92 -1.82
CA ILE A 21 12.40 4.88 -2.07
C ILE A 21 11.72 5.87 -1.11
N PRO A 22 11.00 6.90 -1.58
CA PRO A 22 10.31 7.82 -0.70
C PRO A 22 9.07 7.18 -0.10
N LYS A 23 8.60 7.72 1.04
CA LYS A 23 7.28 7.36 1.60
C LYS A 23 6.17 8.11 0.86
N ARG A 24 5.02 7.46 0.69
CA ARG A 24 3.83 8.06 0.07
C ARG A 24 3.19 9.06 1.03
N MET A 25 2.72 10.17 0.46
CA MET A 25 1.93 11.15 1.20
C MET A 25 0.48 10.70 1.31
N LEU A 26 -0.17 11.14 2.39
CA LEU A 26 -1.60 10.96 2.61
C LEU A 26 -2.40 11.72 1.54
N PRO A 27 -3.68 11.35 1.31
CA PRO A 27 -4.50 12.06 0.36
C PRO A 27 -4.77 13.49 0.86
N PRO A 28 -5.07 14.44 -0.05
CA PRO A 28 -5.54 15.76 0.35
C PRO A 28 -6.86 15.67 1.12
N GLU A 29 -7.17 16.70 1.89
CA GLU A 29 -8.27 16.72 2.87
C GLU A 29 -9.65 16.41 2.25
N ASP A 30 -9.90 16.91 1.05
CA ASP A 30 -11.12 16.67 0.28
C ASP A 30 -11.34 15.18 -0.06
N LEU A 31 -10.25 14.41 -0.20
CA LEU A 31 -10.29 12.99 -0.50
C LEU A 31 -10.18 12.08 0.73
N VAL A 32 -9.87 12.62 1.91
CA VAL A 32 -9.75 11.82 3.14
C VAL A 32 -11.03 11.02 3.39
N LYS A 33 -12.19 11.69 3.35
CA LYS A 33 -13.50 11.05 3.57
C LYS A 33 -13.71 9.85 2.65
N TYR A 34 -13.36 10.00 1.38
CA TYR A 34 -13.52 8.92 0.39
C TYR A 34 -12.61 7.72 0.70
N TYR A 35 -11.35 7.95 1.06
CA TYR A 35 -10.38 6.88 1.33
C TYR A 35 -10.50 6.26 2.73
N THR A 36 -11.24 6.88 3.65
CA THR A 36 -11.60 6.31 4.96
C THR A 36 -12.95 5.57 4.95
N ASP A 37 -13.72 5.67 3.86
CA ASP A 37 -15.04 5.06 3.75
C ASP A 37 -14.94 3.55 3.43
N ALA A 38 -15.58 2.75 4.27
CA ALA A 38 -15.65 1.29 4.12
C ALA A 38 -16.48 0.86 2.90
N GLU A 39 -17.52 1.61 2.53
CA GLU A 39 -18.31 1.34 1.32
C GLU A 39 -17.51 1.58 0.04
N LYS A 40 -16.49 2.43 0.09
CA LYS A 40 -15.55 2.65 -1.04
C LYS A 40 -14.35 1.72 -0.99
N ARG A 41 -14.27 0.85 0.02
CA ARG A 41 -13.14 -0.07 0.27
C ARG A 41 -11.84 0.73 0.37
N GLY A 42 -11.93 1.89 1.02
CA GLY A 42 -10.82 2.81 1.18
C GLY A 42 -9.64 2.17 1.91
N TYR A 43 -8.42 2.50 1.50
CA TYR A 43 -7.21 1.91 2.09
C TYR A 43 -6.89 2.44 3.49
N LEU A 44 -7.59 3.50 3.93
CA LEU A 44 -7.55 4.05 5.29
C LEU A 44 -8.82 3.69 6.10
N ALA A 45 -9.72 2.87 5.53
CA ALA A 45 -10.95 2.47 6.19
C ALA A 45 -10.70 1.38 7.24
N ASP A 46 -11.58 1.33 8.24
CA ASP A 46 -11.62 0.26 9.23
C ASP A 46 -11.91 -1.10 8.57
N PRO A 47 -11.00 -2.09 8.67
CA PRO A 47 -11.18 -3.41 8.07
C PRO A 47 -12.47 -4.13 8.49
N ILE A 48 -12.92 -3.93 9.74
CA ILE A 48 -14.13 -4.59 10.26
C ILE A 48 -15.36 -4.05 9.53
N LYS A 49 -15.44 -2.72 9.39
CA LYS A 49 -16.54 -2.05 8.66
C LYS A 49 -16.54 -2.40 7.17
N VAL A 50 -15.38 -2.66 6.58
CA VAL A 50 -15.29 -3.13 5.18
C VAL A 50 -15.95 -4.51 5.04
N ASP A 51 -15.80 -5.41 6.01
CA ASP A 51 -16.48 -6.71 6.01
C ASP A 51 -18.00 -6.57 6.16
N GLU A 52 -18.45 -5.70 7.06
CA GLU A 52 -19.87 -5.36 7.20
C GLU A 52 -20.46 -4.82 5.88
N ALA A 53 -19.75 -3.90 5.22
CA ALA A 53 -20.17 -3.35 3.93
C ALA A 53 -20.23 -4.41 2.82
N ARG A 54 -19.45 -5.51 2.91
CA ARG A 54 -19.57 -6.66 1.99
C ARG A 54 -20.84 -7.45 2.24
N LYS A 55 -21.21 -7.68 3.50
CA LYS A 55 -22.45 -8.39 3.88
C LYS A 55 -23.69 -7.60 3.44
N GLN A 56 -23.70 -6.29 3.64
CA GLN A 56 -24.79 -5.42 3.18
C GLN A 56 -24.92 -5.44 1.65
N LEU A 57 -23.79 -5.45 0.93
CA LEU A 57 -23.80 -5.53 -0.53
C LEU A 57 -24.38 -6.87 -1.03
N ALA A 58 -24.00 -7.98 -0.39
CA ALA A 58 -24.51 -9.31 -0.68
C ALA A 58 -26.02 -9.41 -0.48
N LEU A 59 -26.52 -8.87 0.64
CA LEU A 59 -27.96 -8.79 0.92
C LEU A 59 -28.70 -7.93 -0.11
N LYS A 60 -28.15 -6.76 -0.46
CA LYS A 60 -28.76 -5.82 -1.42
C LYS A 60 -28.91 -6.42 -2.82
N TYR A 61 -27.91 -7.18 -3.28
CA TYR A 61 -27.87 -7.72 -4.64
C TYR A 61 -28.20 -9.21 -4.75
N GLY A 62 -28.51 -9.87 -3.63
CA GLY A 62 -29.05 -11.24 -3.60
C GLY A 62 -28.03 -12.34 -3.93
N TYR A 63 -26.74 -12.15 -3.63
CA TYR A 63 -25.72 -13.19 -3.80
C TYR A 63 -25.22 -13.72 -2.45
N ILE A 64 -24.75 -14.97 -2.43
CA ILE A 64 -24.11 -15.56 -1.26
C ILE A 64 -22.66 -15.07 -1.20
N LEU A 65 -22.28 -14.39 -0.12
CA LEU A 65 -20.92 -13.91 0.08
C LEU A 65 -19.98 -15.12 0.31
N PRO A 66 -18.98 -15.37 -0.57
CA PRO A 66 -18.06 -16.48 -0.38
C PRO A 66 -17.12 -16.22 0.81
N ASP A 67 -16.83 -17.29 1.54
CA ASP A 67 -15.86 -17.29 2.62
C ASP A 67 -14.44 -17.42 2.06
N ILE A 68 -13.78 -16.27 1.89
CA ILE A 68 -12.42 -16.20 1.33
C ILE A 68 -11.38 -16.90 2.21
N THR A 69 -11.66 -17.16 3.49
CA THR A 69 -10.71 -17.84 4.40
C THR A 69 -10.44 -19.29 4.00
N LYS A 70 -11.31 -19.86 3.16
CA LYS A 70 -11.20 -21.21 2.63
C LYS A 70 -10.59 -21.26 1.23
N ASP A 71 -10.25 -20.10 0.66
CA ASP A 71 -9.64 -20.00 -0.66
C ASP A 71 -8.15 -20.41 -0.57
N GLU A 72 -7.67 -21.18 -1.55
CA GLU A 72 -6.27 -21.60 -1.63
C GLU A 72 -5.31 -20.38 -1.73
N LEU A 73 -5.79 -19.26 -2.26
CA LEU A 73 -5.05 -18.02 -2.44
C LEU A 73 -5.30 -17.00 -1.32
N TYR A 74 -5.92 -17.40 -0.20
CA TYR A 74 -6.28 -16.50 0.91
C TYR A 74 -5.13 -15.59 1.35
N GLU A 75 -3.93 -16.15 1.55
CA GLU A 75 -2.77 -15.39 1.99
C GLU A 75 -2.41 -14.27 1.00
N MET A 76 -2.49 -14.53 -0.30
CA MET A 76 -2.23 -13.55 -1.35
C MET A 76 -3.31 -12.48 -1.39
N LEU A 77 -4.59 -12.87 -1.29
CA LEU A 77 -5.73 -11.96 -1.29
C LEU A 77 -5.77 -11.03 -0.06
N CYS A 78 -5.21 -11.48 1.06
CA CYS A 78 -5.07 -10.70 2.28
C CYS A 78 -3.92 -9.69 2.24
N GLN A 79 -3.00 -9.78 1.26
CA GLN A 79 -1.88 -8.85 1.19
C GLN A 79 -2.36 -7.42 0.94
N ARG A 80 -1.99 -6.52 1.85
CA ARG A 80 -2.20 -5.08 1.71
C ARG A 80 -0.86 -4.37 1.88
N LYS A 81 -0.65 -3.35 1.06
CA LYS A 81 0.47 -2.43 1.27
C LYS A 81 0.18 -1.54 2.46
N ASP A 82 1.24 -1.16 3.15
CA ASP A 82 1.17 -0.06 4.09
C ASP A 82 0.80 1.26 3.35
N PRO A 83 -0.05 2.14 3.94
CA PRO A 83 -0.44 3.42 3.34
C PRO A 83 0.73 4.31 2.86
N ARG A 84 1.88 4.23 3.54
CA ARG A 84 3.11 4.96 3.22
C ARG A 84 3.98 4.24 2.20
N GLN A 85 3.66 3.01 1.85
CA GLN A 85 4.48 2.18 0.97
C GLN A 85 4.13 2.35 -0.51
N MET A 86 5.17 2.40 -1.34
CA MET A 86 5.03 2.55 -2.79
C MET A 86 4.98 1.22 -3.54
N PHE A 87 5.87 0.29 -3.24
CA PHE A 87 5.97 -1.00 -3.94
C PHE A 87 5.60 -2.14 -3.00
N PHE A 88 4.97 -3.20 -3.50
CA PHE A 88 4.88 -4.45 -2.72
C PHE A 88 6.28 -5.02 -2.51
N GLY A 89 6.58 -5.46 -1.28
CA GLY A 89 7.86 -6.09 -0.94
C GLY A 89 9.07 -5.15 -0.77
N LEU A 90 8.96 -3.85 -1.08
CA LEU A 90 10.03 -2.88 -0.85
C LEU A 90 9.56 -1.73 0.05
N ALA A 91 10.28 -1.49 1.14
CA ALA A 91 9.94 -0.46 2.12
C ALA A 91 10.54 0.92 1.74
N PRO A 92 9.93 2.03 2.19
CA PRO A 92 10.54 3.36 2.13
C PRO A 92 11.92 3.40 2.79
N GLY A 93 12.80 4.24 2.27
CA GLY A 93 14.18 4.41 2.76
C GLY A 93 15.19 3.44 2.15
N TRP A 94 14.75 2.35 1.52
CA TRP A 94 15.66 1.40 0.87
C TRP A 94 16.22 1.97 -0.44
N VAL A 95 17.47 1.64 -0.74
CA VAL A 95 18.13 1.97 -2.01
C VAL A 95 18.33 0.68 -2.81
N ILE A 96 17.86 0.67 -4.05
CA ILE A 96 17.96 -0.49 -4.95
C ILE A 96 19.18 -0.32 -5.86
N ASN A 97 20.14 -1.23 -5.75
CA ASN A 97 21.27 -1.30 -6.69
C ASN A 97 20.94 -2.32 -7.78
N MET A 98 20.59 -1.80 -8.97
CA MET A 98 20.22 -2.63 -10.12
C MET A 98 21.41 -3.42 -10.70
N THR A 99 22.64 -2.87 -10.62
CA THR A 99 23.85 -3.50 -11.16
C THR A 99 24.24 -4.72 -10.35
N GLU A 100 24.27 -4.60 -9.02
CA GLU A 100 24.65 -5.69 -8.11
C GLU A 100 23.48 -6.55 -7.66
N LYS A 101 22.24 -6.18 -8.02
CA LYS A 101 21.00 -6.83 -7.57
C LYS A 101 20.91 -6.89 -6.03
N LYS A 102 21.32 -5.81 -5.37
CA LYS A 102 21.31 -5.67 -3.89
C LYS A 102 20.36 -4.58 -3.43
N ILE A 103 19.87 -4.74 -2.21
CA ILE A 103 19.05 -3.75 -1.52
C ILE A 103 19.82 -3.25 -0.29
N LEU A 104 20.07 -1.94 -0.25
CA LEU A 104 20.69 -1.29 0.89
C LEU A 104 19.58 -0.75 1.80
N LYS A 105 19.60 -1.15 3.07
CA LYS A 105 18.63 -0.73 4.09
C LYS A 105 19.28 0.27 5.04
N PRO A 106 18.59 1.34 5.44
CA PRO A 106 19.12 2.27 6.43
C PRO A 106 19.28 1.58 7.78
N THR A 107 20.33 1.92 8.52
CA THR A 107 20.61 1.43 9.89
C THR A 107 20.56 2.54 10.93
N ASP A 108 20.73 3.79 10.51
CA ASP A 108 20.63 4.96 11.38
C ASP A 108 19.22 5.10 11.96
N GLU A 109 19.13 5.22 13.29
CA GLU A 109 17.86 5.25 14.02
C GLU A 109 16.97 6.44 13.60
N ARG A 110 17.57 7.60 13.29
CA ARG A 110 16.81 8.78 12.87
C ARG A 110 16.21 8.57 11.49
N LEU A 111 16.94 7.94 10.58
CA LEU A 111 16.42 7.56 9.26
C LEU A 111 15.32 6.51 9.37
N LEU A 112 15.50 5.49 10.21
CA LEU A 112 14.48 4.48 10.45
C LEU A 112 13.18 5.13 10.95
N ALA A 113 13.27 5.97 11.99
CA ALA A 113 12.13 6.70 12.53
C ALA A 113 11.47 7.60 11.47
N TYR A 114 12.26 8.30 10.65
CA TYR A 114 11.75 9.18 9.60
C TYR A 114 10.95 8.40 8.53
N TYR A 115 11.44 7.24 8.09
CA TYR A 115 10.78 6.43 7.06
C TYR A 115 9.64 5.55 7.58
N SER A 116 9.61 5.24 8.88
CA SER A 116 8.53 4.48 9.52
C SER A 116 7.36 5.32 10.04
N SER A 117 7.47 6.65 9.99
CA SER A 117 6.42 7.60 10.41
C SER A 117 5.46 8.01 9.29
#